data_AF-A0A7J3JCJ9-F1
#
_entry.id   AF-A0A7J3JCJ9-F1
#
_cell.length_a   1.000
_cell.length_b   1.000
_cell.length_c   1.000
_cell.angle_alpha   90.00
_cell.angle_beta   90.00
_cell.angle_gamma   90.00
#
_symmetry.space_group_name_H-M   'P 1'
#
loop_
_entity.id
_entity.type
_entity.pdbx_description
1 polymer ?
#
loop_
_entity_poly.entity_id
_entity_poly.type
_entity_poly.pdbx_seq_one_letter_code
_entity_poly.pdbx_strand_id
1 'polypeptide(L)'
;MSKETELTVFTIGHSTRTLDEFTELLQTYQIGLVIDVRTVPHSRHNPQFNKEALPEHLKPPGIKYIHLPEIGGLRHPSRNSINLALENASFR
;
A
#
# COMPACT_ATOMS: atom_id res chain seq x y z
N MET A 1 -32.76 -9.06 -7.45
CA MET A 1 -31.35 -9.05 -7.91
C MET A 1 -30.59 -8.17 -6.94
N SER A 2 -29.85 -8.76 -6.01
CA SER A 2 -28.97 -8.05 -5.09
C SER A 2 -27.89 -7.34 -5.90
N LYS A 3 -27.76 -6.04 -5.70
CA LYS A 3 -26.74 -5.21 -6.35
C LYS A 3 -25.37 -5.77 -5.95
N GLU A 4 -24.60 -6.22 -6.92
CA GLU A 4 -23.20 -6.61 -6.71
C GLU A 4 -22.49 -5.42 -6.06
N THR A 5 -21.96 -5.61 -4.86
CA THR A 5 -21.22 -4.56 -4.16
C THR A 5 -19.91 -4.36 -4.91
N GLU A 6 -19.83 -3.27 -5.66
CA GLU A 6 -18.63 -2.89 -6.40
C GLU A 6 -17.46 -2.76 -5.42
N LEU A 7 -16.37 -3.49 -5.66
CA LEU A 7 -15.20 -3.46 -4.81
C LEU A 7 -14.42 -2.17 -5.06
N THR A 8 -14.51 -1.22 -4.14
CA THR A 8 -13.73 0.02 -4.21
C THR A 8 -12.35 -0.18 -3.58
N VAL A 9 -11.29 0.11 -4.35
CA VAL A 9 -9.90 0.06 -3.88
C VAL A 9 -9.33 1.48 -3.87
N PHE A 10 -8.72 1.87 -2.74
CA PHE A 10 -8.02 3.14 -2.58
C PHE A 10 -6.50 2.91 -2.58
N THR A 11 -5.76 3.86 -3.13
CA THR A 11 -4.29 3.88 -3.06
C THR A 11 -3.83 4.95 -2.10
N ILE A 12 -2.86 4.64 -1.24
CA ILE A 12 -2.24 5.60 -0.33
C ILE A 12 -0.73 5.38 -0.28
N GLY A 13 0.02 6.47 -0.28
CA GLY A 13 1.44 6.49 0.08
C GLY A 13 1.62 7.25 1.39
N HIS A 14 2.66 6.91 2.16
CA HIS A 14 2.92 7.56 3.44
C HIS A 14 3.61 8.93 3.31
N SER A 15 4.30 9.21 2.20
CA SER A 15 5.03 10.49 2.00
C SER A 15 5.91 10.82 3.23
N THR A 16 5.92 12.08 3.67
CA THR A 16 6.52 12.58 4.92
C THR A 16 5.55 12.61 6.10
N ARG A 17 4.42 11.87 6.02
CA ARG A 17 3.39 11.90 7.07
C ARG A 17 3.84 11.21 8.34
N THR A 18 3.31 11.67 9.46
CA THR A 18 3.37 10.89 10.71
C THR A 18 2.44 9.67 10.63
N LEU A 19 2.58 8.73 11.55
CA LEU A 19 1.65 7.61 11.66
C LEU A 19 0.23 8.07 12.00
N ASP A 20 0.09 9.09 12.83
CA ASP A 20 -1.21 9.64 13.24
C ASP A 20 -1.94 10.26 12.04
N GLU A 21 -1.25 11.08 11.23
CA GLU A 21 -1.81 11.66 10.00
C GLU A 21 -2.20 10.58 8.99
N PHE A 22 -1.39 9.52 8.87
CA PHE A 22 -1.69 8.40 8.00
C PHE A 22 -2.94 7.64 8.47
N THR A 23 -3.03 7.36 9.78
CA THR A 23 -4.17 6.68 10.39
C THR A 23 -5.45 7.51 10.29
N GLU A 24 -5.37 8.83 10.50
CA GLU A 24 -6.51 9.75 10.36
C GLU A 24 -7.08 9.73 8.94
N LEU A 25 -6.22 9.68 7.91
CA LEU A 25 -6.66 9.54 6.53
C LEU A 25 -7.40 8.20 6.32
N LEU A 26 -6.88 7.10 6.84
CA LEU A 26 -7.55 5.81 6.72
C LEU A 26 -8.93 5.83 7.39
N GLN A 27 -9.05 6.43 8.57
CA GLN A 27 -10.31 6.56 9.29
C GLN A 27 -11.30 7.48 8.57
N THR A 28 -10.83 8.60 8.02
CA THR A 28 -11.65 9.56 7.26
C THR A 28 -12.34 8.89 6.07
N TYR A 29 -11.62 7.99 5.38
CA TYR A 29 -12.15 7.22 4.26
C TYR A 29 -12.73 5.86 4.67
N GLN A 30 -12.91 5.61 5.96
CA GLN A 30 -13.50 4.39 6.52
C GLN A 30 -12.79 3.10 6.06
N ILE A 31 -11.47 3.17 5.89
CA ILE A 31 -10.64 2.06 5.45
C ILE A 31 -10.46 1.07 6.60
N GLY A 32 -11.00 -0.14 6.46
CA GLY A 32 -10.87 -1.22 7.44
C GLY A 32 -9.68 -2.17 7.19
N LEU A 33 -9.01 -2.06 6.05
CA LEU A 33 -7.91 -2.93 5.65
C LEU A 33 -6.86 -2.17 4.84
N VAL A 34 -5.62 -2.22 5.31
CA VAL A 34 -4.43 -1.81 4.56
C VAL A 34 -3.77 -3.05 3.98
N ILE A 35 -3.59 -3.04 2.66
CA ILE A 35 -2.80 -4.04 1.94
C ILE A 35 -1.46 -3.40 1.57
N ASP A 36 -0.39 -3.89 2.19
CA ASP A 36 0.96 -3.49 1.86
C ASP A 36 1.51 -4.37 0.74
N VAL A 37 1.72 -3.76 -0.42
CA VAL A 37 2.21 -4.47 -1.62
C VAL A 37 3.72 -4.37 -1.80
N ARG A 38 4.44 -3.78 -0.85
CA ARG A 38 5.90 -3.59 -0.97
C ARG A 38 6.60 -4.94 -0.89
N THR A 39 7.47 -5.27 -1.86
CA THR A 39 8.32 -6.48 -1.80
C THR A 39 9.13 -6.52 -0.50
N VAL A 40 9.67 -5.37 -0.10
CA VAL A 40 10.40 -5.20 1.17
C VAL A 40 9.73 -4.09 1.97
N PRO A 41 8.82 -4.41 2.91
CA PRO A 41 8.09 -3.43 3.72
C PRO A 41 8.93 -2.94 4.90
N HIS A 42 10.17 -2.54 4.62
CA HIS A 42 11.14 -2.11 5.61
C HIS A 42 11.96 -0.92 5.08
N SER A 43 12.13 0.09 5.91
CA SER A 43 12.87 1.32 5.64
C SER A 43 13.64 1.75 6.87
N ARG A 44 14.89 2.17 6.66
CA ARG A 44 15.71 2.81 7.71
C ARG A 44 15.31 4.26 7.97
N HIS A 45 14.79 4.95 6.95
CA HIS A 45 14.40 6.35 7.05
C HIS A 45 12.99 6.52 7.63
N ASN A 46 12.10 5.57 7.34
CA ASN A 46 10.71 5.59 7.80
C ASN A 46 10.37 4.33 8.61
N PRO A 47 11.09 4.07 9.73
CA PRO A 47 10.94 2.84 10.49
C PRO A 47 9.53 2.65 11.08
N GLN A 48 8.79 3.74 11.29
CA GLN A 48 7.42 3.73 11.77
C GLN A 48 6.43 3.06 10.78
N PHE A 49 6.77 3.02 9.49
CA PHE A 49 5.98 2.35 8.46
C PHE A 49 6.50 0.93 8.14
N ASN A 50 7.42 0.39 8.94
CA ASN A 50 7.90 -0.97 8.75
C ASN A 50 6.83 -1.98 9.16
N LYS A 51 6.90 -3.17 8.57
CA LYS A 51 5.99 -4.29 8.86
C LYS A 51 5.95 -4.66 10.35
N GLU A 52 7.01 -4.39 11.11
CA GLU A 52 7.07 -4.67 12.55
C GLU A 52 6.33 -3.62 13.40
N ALA A 53 6.14 -2.40 12.88
CA ALA A 53 5.61 -1.26 13.64
C ALA A 53 4.19 -0.86 13.20
N LEU A 54 3.96 -0.80 11.88
CA LEU A 54 2.71 -0.31 11.31
C LEU A 54 1.47 -1.12 11.76
N PRO A 55 1.49 -2.47 11.80
CA PRO A 55 0.32 -3.25 12.21
C PRO A 55 -0.07 -2.99 13.67
N GLU A 56 0.92 -2.81 14.55
CA GLU A 56 0.67 -2.52 15.97
C GLU A 56 0.02 -1.14 16.15
N HIS A 57 0.39 -0.17 15.31
CA HIS A 57 -0.23 1.15 15.33
C HIS A 57 -1.66 1.16 14.73
N LEU A 58 -1.93 0.31 13.73
CA LEU A 58 -3.24 0.20 13.09
C LEU A 58 -4.25 -0.64 13.89
N LYS A 59 -3.78 -1.44 14.86
CA LYS A 59 -4.63 -2.32 15.66
C LYS A 59 -5.61 -1.57 16.59
N PRO A 60 -5.23 -0.54 17.37
CA PRO A 60 -6.16 0.22 18.20
C PRO A 60 -7.37 0.82 17.44
N PRO A 61 -7.20 1.45 16.25
CA PRO A 61 -8.35 1.92 15.46
C PRO A 61 -9.11 0.80 14.74
N GLY A 62 -8.74 -0.47 14.93
CA GLY A 62 -9.42 -1.63 14.33
C GLY A 62 -9.10 -1.84 12.85
N ILE A 63 -8.03 -1.23 12.34
CA ILE A 63 -7.63 -1.32 10.94
C ILE A 63 -6.76 -2.56 10.75
N LYS A 64 -7.18 -3.46 9.87
CA LYS A 64 -6.41 -4.67 9.55
C LYS A 64 -5.21 -4.32 8.67
N TYR A 65 -4.15 -5.11 8.79
CA TYR A 65 -2.98 -5.02 7.93
C TYR A 65 -2.69 -6.39 7.32
N ILE A 66 -2.51 -6.44 6.00
CA ILE A 66 -2.04 -7.62 5.28
C ILE A 66 -0.85 -7.20 4.42
N HIS A 67 0.22 -7.99 4.46
CA HIS A 67 1.35 -7.85 3.54
C HIS A 67 1.16 -8.83 2.37
N LEU A 68 1.06 -8.30 1.14
CA LEU A 68 0.82 -9.05 -0.09
C LEU A 68 1.87 -8.66 -1.15
N PRO A 69 3.11 -9.13 -1.02
CA PRO A 69 4.22 -8.73 -1.89
C PRO A 69 4.09 -9.21 -3.33
N GLU A 70 3.23 -10.19 -3.62
CA GLU A 70 3.05 -10.82 -4.93
C GLU A 70 2.46 -9.86 -5.97
N ILE A 71 1.75 -8.82 -5.52
CA ILE A 71 1.09 -7.84 -6.39
C ILE A 71 1.83 -6.50 -6.50
N GLY A 72 3.05 -6.40 -5.95
CA GLY A 72 3.81 -5.14 -5.98
C GLY A 72 5.33 -5.29 -6.07
N GLY A 73 5.98 -4.13 -6.11
CA GLY A 73 7.44 -3.96 -6.07
C GLY A 73 8.21 -4.41 -7.32
N LEU A 74 9.47 -4.82 -7.10
CA LEU A 74 10.55 -4.94 -8.10
C LEU A 74 10.17 -5.81 -9.29
N ARG A 75 9.76 -5.18 -10.40
CA ARG A 75 9.55 -5.87 -11.66
C ARG A 75 10.87 -5.96 -12.41
N HIS A 76 11.15 -7.12 -12.96
CA HIS A 76 12.18 -7.21 -13.98
C HIS A 76 11.66 -6.56 -15.26
N PRO A 77 12.46 -5.72 -15.92
CA PRO A 77 12.11 -5.17 -17.21
C PRO A 77 11.75 -6.28 -18.20
N SER A 78 10.67 -6.09 -18.96
CA SER A 78 10.19 -7.03 -19.95
C SER A 78 9.99 -6.33 -21.27
N ARG A 79 10.69 -6.81 -22.32
CA ARG A 79 10.52 -6.33 -23.70
C ARG A 79 9.08 -6.38 -24.21
N ASN A 80 8.23 -7.18 -23.57
CA ASN A 80 6.81 -7.31 -23.88
C ASN A 80 5.91 -6.58 -22.87
N SER A 81 6.44 -5.59 -22.13
CA SER A 81 5.67 -4.78 -21.18
C SER A 81 4.57 -4.01 -21.90
N ILE A 82 3.34 -4.15 -21.42
CA ILE A 82 2.19 -3.34 -21.89
C ILE A 82 2.29 -1.86 -21.44
N ASN A 83 3.18 -1.55 -20.50
CA ASN A 83 3.36 -0.21 -19.94
C ASN A 83 4.28 0.63 -20.84
N LEU A 84 3.82 0.95 -22.05
CA LEU A 84 4.61 1.66 -23.05
C LEU A 84 4.65 3.19 -22.83
N ALA A 85 3.80 3.72 -21.94
CA ALA A 85 3.63 5.16 -21.73
C ALA A 85 4.78 5.83 -20.96
N LEU A 86 5.57 5.07 -20.20
CA LEU A 86 6.70 5.59 -19.43
C LEU A 86 8.02 5.35 -20.17
N GLU A 87 8.70 6.43 -20.56
CA GLU A 87 10.03 6.38 -21.18
C GLU A 87 11.14 6.18 -20.15
N ASN A 88 11.07 5.09 -19.38
CA ASN A 88 12.07 4.74 -18.39
C ASN A 88 12.38 3.24 -18.47
N ALA A 89 13.68 2.90 -18.59
CA ALA A 89 14.14 1.52 -18.79
C ALA A 89 13.75 0.58 -17.64
N SER A 90 13.54 1.09 -16.42
CA SER A 90 13.05 0.31 -15.28
C SER A 90 11.56 -0.07 -15.39
N PHE A 91 10.82 0.47 -16.36
CA PHE A 91 9.41 0.17 -16.66
C PHE A 91 9.20 -0.50 -18.03
N ARG A 92 10.26 -0.67 -18.83
CA ARG A 92 10.27 -1.40 -20.11
C ARG A 92 10.67 -2.85 -19.93
#